data_AF-A0AAW7XBF4-F1
#
_entry.id   AF-A0AAW7XBF4-F1
#
_cell.length_a   1.000
_cell.length_b   1.000
_cell.length_c   1.000
_cell.angle_alpha   90.00
_cell.angle_beta   90.00
_cell.angle_gamma   90.00
#
_symmetry.space_group_name_H-M   'P 1'
#
loop_
_entity.id
_entity.type
_entity.pdbx_description
1 polymer ?
#
loop_
_entity_poly.entity_id
_entity_poly.type
_entity_poly.pdbx_seq_one_letter_code
_entity_poly.pdbx_strand_id
1 'polypeptide(L)'
;LATIGYDPYISLEDGEKHQKTDKTSVYKLTVAGFAFGNTMFLSFPDYFGKSDVWLEHYQPLFTFLMLLFSLPVVFYAGNDYLISAYKGLKKKILNIDVPISMGIVVLFVRSCYEYFTATGQG
;
A
#
# COMPACT_ATOMS: atom_id res chain seq x y z
N LEU A 1 8.77 -41.70 46.98
CA LEU A 1 8.71 -41.77 45.50
C LEU A 1 7.92 -40.56 45.00
N ALA A 2 8.53 -39.79 44.09
CA ALA A 2 7.98 -38.70 43.27
C ALA A 2 7.56 -37.38 43.96
N THR A 3 8.56 -36.50 44.15
CA THR A 3 8.44 -35.04 44.03
C THR A 3 7.95 -34.71 42.62
N ILE A 4 6.73 -34.18 42.51
CA ILE A 4 6.21 -33.64 41.25
C ILE A 4 6.71 -32.18 41.20
N GLY A 5 7.78 -31.96 40.44
CA GLY A 5 8.49 -30.69 40.32
C GLY A 5 7.78 -29.68 39.43
N TYR A 6 6.57 -29.28 39.79
CA TYR A 6 5.94 -28.09 39.22
C TYR A 6 5.34 -27.25 40.34
N ASP A 7 5.84 -26.03 40.47
CA ASP A 7 5.23 -25.03 41.35
C ASP A 7 3.81 -24.71 40.86
N PRO A 8 2.83 -24.56 41.78
CA PRO A 8 1.48 -24.18 41.41
C PRO A 8 1.51 -22.77 40.83
N TYR A 9 1.27 -22.68 39.52
CA TYR A 9 1.18 -21.40 38.80
C TYR A 9 -0.14 -20.73 39.13
N ILE A 10 -0.12 -19.86 40.14
CA ILE A 10 -1.24 -19.01 40.51
C ILE A 10 -1.24 -17.81 39.57
N SER A 11 -2.04 -17.83 38.48
CA SER A 11 -2.29 -16.64 37.65
C SER A 11 -3.42 -15.80 38.25
N LEU A 12 -3.20 -15.23 39.45
CA LEU A 12 -4.13 -14.27 40.08
C LEU A 12 -4.00 -12.85 39.51
N GLU A 13 -3.45 -12.72 38.29
CA GLU A 13 -3.33 -11.46 37.58
C GLU A 13 -3.44 -11.66 36.07
N ASP A 14 -4.26 -12.61 35.62
CA ASP A 14 -4.93 -12.48 34.31
C ASP A 14 -6.02 -11.40 34.43
N GLY A 15 -5.63 -10.21 34.91
CA GLY A 15 -6.37 -9.00 34.64
C GLY A 15 -6.45 -8.93 33.13
N GLU A 16 -7.66 -9.04 32.60
CA GLU A 16 -7.98 -8.95 31.19
C GLU A 16 -7.37 -7.66 30.63
N LYS A 17 -6.10 -7.70 30.24
CA LYS A 17 -5.48 -6.71 29.40
C LYS A 17 -6.13 -6.96 28.06
N HIS A 18 -7.25 -6.30 27.82
CA HIS A 18 -7.82 -6.12 26.50
C HIS A 18 -6.67 -5.63 25.60
N GLN A 19 -5.98 -6.55 24.94
CA GLN A 19 -4.99 -6.20 23.93
C GLN A 19 -5.78 -5.48 22.86
N LYS A 20 -5.62 -4.14 22.80
CA LYS A 20 -6.24 -3.33 21.76
C LYS A 20 -5.78 -3.93 20.43
N THR A 21 -6.71 -4.55 19.71
CA THR A 21 -6.45 -5.09 18.38
C THR A 21 -5.88 -3.97 17.53
N ASP A 22 -4.66 -4.15 17.03
CA ASP A 22 -4.04 -3.21 16.13
C ASP A 22 -4.78 -3.28 14.78
N LYS A 23 -5.72 -2.35 14.57
CA LYS A 23 -6.52 -2.25 13.35
C LYS A 23 -5.79 -1.49 12.24
N THR A 24 -4.51 -1.13 12.44
CA THR A 24 -3.74 -0.34 11.47
C THR A 24 -3.69 -0.99 10.11
N SER A 25 -3.48 -2.31 10.02
CA SER A 25 -3.48 -3.03 8.74
C SER A 25 -4.84 -2.98 8.03
N VAL A 26 -5.94 -3.04 8.79
CA VAL A 26 -7.30 -2.90 8.24
C VAL A 26 -7.52 -1.50 7.68
N TYR A 27 -7.09 -0.46 8.40
CA TYR A 27 -7.18 0.92 7.90
C TYR A 27 -6.34 1.13 6.64
N LYS A 28 -5.10 0.61 6.60
CA LYS A 28 -4.24 0.65 5.40
C LYS A 28 -4.90 -0.05 4.22
N LEU A 29 -5.51 -1.22 4.45
CA LEU A 29 -6.24 -1.96 3.42
C LEU A 29 -7.46 -1.17 2.91
N THR A 30 -8.25 -0.57 3.80
CA THR A 30 -9.41 0.24 3.41
C THR A 30 -8.99 1.47 2.59
N VAL A 31 -7.92 2.16 3.00
CA VAL A 31 -7.38 3.31 2.25
C VAL A 31 -6.87 2.87 0.88
N ALA A 32 -6.13 1.76 0.80
CA ALA A 32 -5.63 1.22 -0.45
C ALA A 32 -6.77 0.80 -1.39
N GLY A 33 -7.77 0.09 -0.87
CA GLY A 33 -8.94 -0.34 -1.63
C GLY A 33 -9.78 0.84 -2.14
N PHE A 34 -9.98 1.85 -1.29
CA PHE A 34 -10.68 3.08 -1.69
C PHE A 34 -9.94 3.80 -2.82
N ALA A 35 -8.63 4.05 -2.66
CA ALA A 35 -7.84 4.71 -3.69
C ALA A 35 -7.78 3.88 -4.98
N PHE A 36 -7.58 2.56 -4.89
CA PHE A 36 -7.59 1.66 -6.04
C PHE A 36 -8.90 1.72 -6.83
N GLY A 37 -10.05 1.66 -6.15
CA GLY A 37 -11.36 1.77 -6.79
C GLY A 37 -11.57 3.11 -7.48
N ASN A 38 -11.16 4.22 -6.84
CA ASN A 38 -11.25 5.54 -7.46
C ASN A 38 -10.33 5.66 -8.68
N THR A 39 -9.07 5.22 -8.59
CA THR A 39 -8.14 5.25 -9.72
C THR A 39 -8.66 4.42 -10.90
N MET A 40 -9.27 3.25 -10.64
CA MET A 40 -9.88 2.42 -11.69
C MET A 40 -11.08 3.10 -12.36
N PHE A 41 -11.86 3.90 -11.62
CA PHE A 41 -12.93 4.69 -12.21
C PHE A 41 -12.39 5.89 -12.99
N LEU A 42 -11.33 6.53 -12.50
CA LEU A 42 -10.71 7.69 -13.15
C LEU A 42 -9.92 7.32 -14.42
N SER A 43 -9.52 6.06 -14.60
CA SER A 43 -8.93 5.57 -15.85
C SER A 43 -9.96 5.32 -16.96
N PHE A 44 -11.26 5.46 -16.68
CA PHE A 44 -12.33 5.24 -17.64
C PHE A 44 -12.17 6.03 -18.96
N PRO A 45 -11.79 7.33 -18.94
CA PRO A 45 -11.47 8.11 -20.14
C PRO A 45 -10.52 7.43 -21.13
N ASP A 46 -9.51 6.72 -20.63
CA ASP A 46 -8.49 6.11 -21.47
C ASP A 46 -9.05 4.95 -22.30
N TYR A 47 -10.13 4.31 -21.85
CA TYR A 47 -10.76 3.18 -22.56
C TYR A 47 -11.60 3.59 -23.76
N PHE A 48 -12.17 4.80 -23.78
CA PHE A 48 -13.02 5.28 -24.89
C PHE A 48 -12.22 5.90 -26.04
N GLY A 49 -10.90 6.04 -25.85
CA GLY A 49 -10.00 6.67 -26.81
C GLY A 49 -10.33 8.14 -27.05
N LYS A 50 -9.56 8.78 -27.94
CA LYS A 50 -9.72 10.20 -28.35
C LYS A 50 -10.97 10.47 -29.19
N SER A 51 -12.04 9.72 -28.98
CA SER A 51 -13.28 9.82 -29.76
C SER A 51 -14.13 11.01 -29.30
N ASP A 52 -13.95 11.48 -28.06
CA ASP A 52 -14.76 12.53 -27.47
C ASP A 52 -13.90 13.74 -27.06
N VAL A 53 -14.17 14.89 -27.69
CA VAL A 53 -13.37 16.13 -27.56
C VAL A 53 -13.37 16.66 -26.12
N TRP A 54 -14.47 16.41 -25.38
CA TRP A 54 -14.56 16.74 -23.96
C TRP A 54 -13.61 15.90 -23.11
N LEU A 55 -13.57 14.58 -23.32
CA LEU A 55 -12.70 13.69 -22.55
C LEU A 55 -11.22 14.00 -22.76
N GLU A 56 -10.81 14.36 -23.98
CA GLU A 56 -9.43 14.75 -24.27
C GLU A 56 -9.03 16.05 -23.54
N HIS A 57 -9.97 17.00 -23.38
CA HIS A 57 -9.72 18.23 -22.62
C HIS A 57 -9.50 17.98 -21.12
N TYR A 58 -10.27 17.07 -20.52
CA TYR A 58 -10.20 16.77 -19.09
C TYR A 58 -9.21 15.64 -18.73
N GLN A 59 -8.66 14.92 -19.72
CA GLN A 59 -7.65 13.88 -19.52
C GLN A 59 -6.54 14.27 -18.52
N PRO A 60 -5.84 15.42 -18.64
CA PRO A 60 -4.78 15.78 -17.69
C PRO A 60 -5.28 15.95 -16.24
N LEU A 61 -6.55 16.34 -16.06
CA LEU A 61 -7.15 16.43 -14.73
C LEU A 61 -7.42 15.05 -14.13
N PHE A 62 -7.88 14.09 -14.94
CA PHE A 62 -8.05 12.70 -14.51
C PHE A 62 -6.71 12.06 -14.14
N THR A 63 -5.69 12.21 -14.99
CA THR A 63 -4.34 11.71 -14.69
C THR A 63 -3.76 12.34 -13.42
N PHE A 64 -3.92 13.65 -13.24
CA PHE A 64 -3.49 14.32 -12.00
C PHE A 64 -4.19 13.74 -10.77
N LEU A 65 -5.50 13.49 -10.87
CA LEU A 65 -6.27 12.95 -9.77
C LEU A 65 -5.86 11.50 -9.46
N MET A 66 -5.60 10.68 -10.48
CA MET A 66 -5.07 9.32 -10.32
C MET A 66 -3.70 9.34 -9.62
N LEU A 67 -2.81 10.27 -10.01
CA LEU A 67 -1.52 10.46 -9.35
C LEU A 67 -1.71 10.86 -7.89
N LEU A 68 -2.64 11.78 -7.59
CA LEU A 68 -2.98 12.19 -6.23
C LEU A 68 -3.47 11.01 -5.38
N PHE A 69 -4.34 10.14 -5.92
CA PHE A 69 -4.80 8.93 -5.23
C PHE A 69 -3.70 7.89 -5.05
N SER A 70 -2.68 7.85 -5.90
CA SER A 70 -1.55 6.92 -5.75
C SER A 70 -0.64 7.29 -4.57
N LEU A 71 -0.54 8.56 -4.19
CA LEU A 71 0.30 9.02 -3.07
C LEU A 71 -0.03 8.32 -1.74
N PRO A 72 -1.28 8.34 -1.22
CA PRO A 72 -1.60 7.63 0.01
C PRO A 72 -1.40 6.11 -0.13
N VAL A 73 -1.58 5.52 -1.31
CA VAL A 73 -1.34 4.09 -1.52
C VAL A 73 0.14 3.76 -1.33
N VAL A 74 1.03 4.50 -1.99
CA VAL A 74 2.48 4.25 -1.92
C VAL A 74 3.05 4.60 -0.54
N PHE A 75 2.72 5.78 -0.01
CA PHE A 75 3.34 6.28 1.21
C PHE A 75 2.70 5.80 2.50
N TYR A 76 1.40 5.50 2.53
CA TYR A 76 0.71 5.03 3.74
C TYR A 76 0.53 3.52 3.75
N ALA A 77 -0.09 2.94 2.71
CA ALA A 77 -0.31 1.50 2.65
C ALA A 77 0.96 0.71 2.29
N GLY A 78 1.80 1.24 1.39
CA GLY A 78 3.05 0.62 0.95
C GLY A 78 4.19 0.68 1.96
N ASN A 79 4.09 1.53 2.99
CA ASN A 79 5.20 1.81 3.91
C ASN A 79 5.76 0.57 4.62
N ASP A 80 4.89 -0.35 5.04
CA ASP A 80 5.33 -1.56 5.75
C ASP A 80 6.20 -2.44 4.85
N TYR A 81 5.84 -2.57 3.58
CA TYR A 81 6.61 -3.29 2.58
C TYR A 81 7.95 -2.61 2.33
N LEU A 82 7.98 -1.29 2.14
CA LEU A 82 9.21 -0.53 1.89
C LEU A 82 10.19 -0.65 3.07
N ILE A 83 9.70 -0.52 4.30
CA ILE A 83 10.52 -0.67 5.52
C ILE A 83 11.04 -2.11 5.65
N SER A 84 10.18 -3.11 5.43
CA SER A 84 10.56 -4.52 5.52
C SER A 84 11.61 -4.89 4.46
N ALA A 85 11.42 -4.45 3.22
CA ALA A 85 12.38 -4.63 2.13
C ALA A 85 13.74 -4.00 2.44
N TYR A 86 13.75 -2.76 2.94
CA TYR A 86 14.99 -2.07 3.32
C TYR A 86 15.74 -2.82 4.43
N LYS A 87 15.01 -3.29 5.46
CA LYS A 87 15.58 -4.09 6.55
C LYS A 87 16.11 -5.45 6.05
N GLY A 88 15.38 -6.12 5.16
CA GLY A 88 15.79 -7.39 4.55
C GLY A 88 17.08 -7.24 3.74
N LEU A 89 17.12 -6.21 2.89
CA LEU A 89 18.30 -5.91 2.07
C LEU A 89 19.53 -5.58 2.92
N LYS A 90 19.37 -4.78 3.99
CA LYS A 90 20.45 -4.47 4.93
C LYS A 90 21.00 -5.73 5.63
N LYS A 91 20.14 -6.70 5.92
CA LYS A 91 20.52 -7.98 6.53
C LYS A 91 20.99 -9.03 5.52
N LYS A 92 21.04 -8.70 4.21
CA LYS A 92 21.32 -9.64 3.11
C LYS A 92 20.37 -10.86 3.09
N ILE A 93 19.14 -10.67 3.56
CA ILE A 93 18.08 -11.68 3.53
C ILE A 93 17.03 -11.22 2.50
N LEU A 94 16.80 -12.04 1.48
CA LEU A 94 15.77 -11.78 0.48
C LEU A 94 14.40 -12.16 1.05
N ASN A 95 13.58 -11.16 1.36
CA ASN A 95 12.18 -11.33 1.76
C ASN A 95 11.26 -11.11 0.55
N ILE A 96 10.04 -11.66 0.62
CA ILE A 96 9.00 -11.42 -0.41
C ILE A 96 8.66 -9.93 -0.58
N ASP A 97 8.88 -9.14 0.46
CA ASP A 97 8.64 -7.69 0.44
C ASP A 97 9.61 -6.94 -0.48
N VAL A 98 10.78 -7.52 -0.81
CA VAL A 98 11.79 -6.89 -1.67
C VAL A 98 11.30 -6.71 -3.11
N PRO A 99 10.88 -7.76 -3.84
CA PRO A 99 10.33 -7.60 -5.18
C PRO A 99 9.04 -6.78 -5.19
N ILE A 100 8.18 -6.90 -4.16
CA ILE A 100 6.95 -6.11 -4.03
C ILE A 100 7.29 -4.61 -3.96
N SER A 101 8.20 -4.24 -3.05
CA SER A 101 8.64 -2.85 -2.86
C SER A 101 9.30 -2.28 -4.11
N MET A 102 10.10 -3.08 -4.80
CA MET A 102 10.70 -2.68 -6.07
C MET A 102 9.63 -2.39 -7.13
N GLY A 103 8.61 -3.26 -7.25
CA GLY A 103 7.49 -3.03 -8.16
C GLY A 103 6.75 -1.74 -7.85
N ILE A 104 6.43 -1.48 -6.58
CA ILE A 104 5.75 -0.24 -6.15
C ILE A 104 6.57 0.99 -6.55
N VAL A 105 7.87 1.00 -6.25
CA VAL A 105 8.75 2.15 -6.54
C VAL A 105 8.90 2.35 -8.04
N VAL A 106 9.16 1.30 -8.80
CA VAL A 106 9.37 1.38 -10.26
C VAL A 106 8.10 1.88 -10.95
N LEU A 107 6.93 1.34 -10.61
CA LEU A 107 5.66 1.76 -11.19
C LEU A 107 5.34 3.22 -10.83
N PHE A 108 5.51 3.61 -9.57
CA PHE A 108 5.25 4.98 -9.13
C PHE A 108 6.18 5.99 -9.80
N VAL A 109 7.49 5.71 -9.85
CA VAL A 109 8.47 6.59 -10.51
C VAL A 109 8.18 6.67 -12.01
N ARG A 110 7.82 5.56 -12.65
CA ARG A 110 7.42 5.53 -14.06
C ARG A 110 6.19 6.41 -14.30
N SER A 111 5.14 6.28 -13.49
CA SER A 111 3.93 7.11 -13.59
C SER A 111 4.23 8.59 -13.40
N CYS A 112 5.04 8.95 -12.40
CA CYS A 112 5.51 10.33 -12.22
C CYS A 112 6.26 10.83 -13.45
N TYR A 113 7.18 10.01 -13.99
CA TYR A 113 7.95 10.37 -15.18
C TYR A 113 7.03 10.63 -16.38
N GLU A 114 6.11 9.71 -16.68
CA GLU A 114 5.16 9.84 -17.79
C GLU A 114 4.27 11.08 -17.66
N TYR A 115 3.82 11.39 -16.45
CA TYR A 115 3.06 12.62 -16.16
C TYR A 115 3.88 13.89 -16.42
N PHE A 116 5.12 13.97 -15.92
CA PHE A 116 5.95 15.17 -16.09
C PHE A 116 6.47 15.37 -17.50
N THR A 117 6.78 14.30 -18.23
CA THR A 117 7.30 14.40 -19.59
C THR A 117 6.19 14.49 -20.64
N ALA A 118 4.92 14.45 -20.22
CA ALA A 118 3.74 14.42 -21.10
C ALA A 118 3.85 13.35 -22.20
N THR A 119 4.63 12.29 -21.95
CA THR A 119 4.95 11.26 -22.94
C THR A 119 4.07 10.03 -22.80
N GLY A 120 3.33 9.93 -21.69
CA GLY A 120 2.41 8.83 -21.40
C GLY A 120 1.08 9.34 -20.85
N GLN A 121 0.18 8.40 -20.55
CA GLN A 121 -1.17 8.68 -20.04
C GLN A 121 -1.20 8.80 -18.50
N GLY A 122 -0.07 8.55 -17.84
CA GLY A 122 0.09 8.49 -16.38
C GLY A 122 0.29 7.09 -15.86
#